data_AF-L2GNR2-F1
#
_entry.id   AF-L2GNR2-F1
#
_cell.length_a   1.000
_cell.length_b   1.000
_cell.length_c   1.000
_cell.angle_alpha   90.00
_cell.angle_beta   90.00
_cell.angle_gamma   90.00
#
_symmetry.space_group_name_H-M   'P 1'
#
loop_
_entity.id
_entity.type
_entity.pdbx_description
1 polymer ?
#
loop_
_entity_poly.entity_id
_entity_poly.type
_entity_poly.pdbx_seq_one_letter_code
_entity_poly.pdbx_strand_id
1 'polypeptide(L)'
;MLAGGQVHGFIVLETENIQETTSVLEKIDKMIRSNENQTPVSYGSFLNEGSKHNIRARDMLFVSLLSVKGLSKVFAIALCDKYQTLSNFREQMKSPEFKNGLASFRVNNKVVGDKIANRVVLLLS
;
A
#
# COMPACT_ATOMS: atom_id res chain seq x y z
N MET A 1 -13.35 -13.69 33.84
CA MET A 1 -12.22 -12.78 34.17
C MET A 1 -11.68 -12.32 32.83
N LEU A 2 -11.84 -11.05 32.43
CA LEU A 2 -11.51 -10.62 31.06
C LEU A 2 -10.02 -10.84 30.77
N ALA A 3 -9.70 -11.77 29.87
CA ALA A 3 -8.34 -11.93 29.35
C ALA A 3 -8.11 -10.85 28.30
N GLY A 4 -7.30 -9.85 28.65
CA GLY A 4 -6.89 -8.78 27.74
C GLY A 4 -5.57 -9.15 27.06
N GLY A 5 -5.56 -9.14 25.72
CA GLY A 5 -4.36 -9.41 24.91
C GLY A 5 -4.14 -8.38 23.81
N GLN A 6 -2.96 -8.41 23.19
CA GLN A 6 -2.68 -7.67 21.96
C GLN A 6 -2.35 -8.63 20.82
N VAL A 7 -3.06 -8.50 19.71
CA VAL A 7 -2.80 -9.28 18.48
C VAL A 7 -2.79 -8.32 17.31
N HIS A 8 -1.68 -8.27 16.56
CA HIS A 8 -1.51 -7.36 15.41
C HIS A 8 -1.82 -5.86 15.69
N GLY A 9 -1.56 -5.39 16.91
CA GLY A 9 -1.86 -4.01 17.32
C GLY A 9 -3.33 -3.76 17.67
N PHE A 10 -4.18 -4.77 17.61
CA PHE A 10 -5.55 -4.71 18.12
C PHE A 10 -5.57 -5.10 19.59
N ILE A 11 -6.38 -4.40 20.38
CA ILE A 11 -6.74 -4.82 21.74
C ILE A 11 -7.82 -5.89 21.61
N VAL A 12 -7.54 -7.07 22.14
CA VAL A 12 -8.48 -8.20 22.15
C VAL A 12 -9.05 -8.34 23.56
N LEU A 13 -10.38 -8.35 23.65
CA LEU A 13 -11.12 -8.61 24.87
C LEU A 13 -11.97 -9.85 24.65
N GLU A 14 -11.64 -10.94 25.34
CA GLU A 14 -12.39 -12.18 25.28
C GLU A 14 -13.54 -12.15 26.29
N THR A 15 -14.74 -12.50 25.85
CA THR A 15 -15.96 -12.58 26.67
C THR A 15 -16.55 -13.98 26.62
N GLU A 16 -17.09 -14.44 27.74
CA GLU A 16 -17.63 -15.79 27.89
C GLU A 16 -19.07 -15.89 27.33
N ASN A 17 -19.80 -14.77 27.30
CA ASN A 17 -21.18 -14.71 26.84
C ASN A 17 -21.61 -13.30 26.40
N ILE A 18 -22.85 -13.20 25.89
CA ILE A 18 -23.40 -11.95 25.38
C ILE A 18 -23.63 -10.91 26.50
N GLN A 19 -23.98 -11.34 27.72
CA GLN A 19 -24.19 -10.43 28.85
C GLN A 19 -22.90 -9.75 29.28
N GLU A 20 -21.79 -10.49 29.29
CA GLU A 20 -20.45 -9.93 29.53
C GLU A 20 -20.05 -8.98 28.41
N THR A 21 -20.35 -9.32 27.16
CA THR A 21 -20.12 -8.45 26.00
C THR A 21 -20.87 -7.12 26.11
N THR A 22 -22.16 -7.16 26.46
CA THR A 22 -22.95 -5.94 26.69
C THR A 22 -22.36 -5.09 27.81
N SER A 23 -21.98 -5.71 28.92
CA SER A 23 -21.37 -5.02 30.06
C SER A 23 -20.04 -4.34 29.69
N VAL A 24 -19.24 -4.95 28.81
CA VAL A 24 -18.00 -4.35 28.28
C VAL A 24 -18.32 -3.17 27.37
N LEU A 25 -19.28 -3.30 26.46
CA LEU A 25 -19.69 -2.22 25.56
C LEU A 25 -20.21 -0.99 26.32
N GLU A 26 -21.00 -1.19 27.37
CA GLU A 26 -21.49 -0.11 28.23
C GLU A 26 -20.35 0.64 28.92
N LYS A 27 -19.33 -0.08 29.42
CA LYS A 27 -18.14 0.53 30.00
C LYS A 27 -17.36 1.35 28.97
N ILE A 28 -17.18 0.81 27.76
CA ILE A 28 -16.51 1.51 26.66
C ILE A 28 -17.26 2.79 26.30
N ASP A 29 -18.59 2.72 26.11
CA ASP A 29 -19.42 3.89 25.78
C ASP A 29 -19.31 4.98 26.87
N LYS A 30 -19.39 4.59 28.15
CA LYS A 30 -19.22 5.53 29.27
C LYS A 30 -17.85 6.20 29.27
N MET A 31 -16.78 5.43 29.03
CA MET A 31 -15.42 5.98 28.96
C MET A 31 -15.24 6.95 27.80
N ILE A 32 -15.77 6.62 26.61
CA ILE A 32 -15.71 7.49 25.43
C ILE A 32 -16.44 8.81 25.71
N ARG A 33 -17.66 8.76 26.27
CA ARG A 33 -18.45 9.96 26.58
C ARG A 33 -17.80 10.85 27.64
N SER A 34 -17.03 10.27 28.56
CA SER A 34 -16.33 11.03 29.61
C SER A 34 -15.02 11.68 29.15
N ASN A 35 -14.56 11.41 27.92
CA ASN A 35 -13.27 11.87 27.44
C ASN A 35 -13.42 13.14 26.58
N GLU A 36 -13.39 14.30 27.23
CA GLU A 36 -13.61 15.62 26.60
C GLU A 36 -12.50 16.05 25.62
N ASN A 37 -11.35 15.35 25.60
CA ASN A 37 -10.19 15.70 24.78
C ASN A 37 -10.17 15.02 23.40
N GLN A 38 -11.23 14.33 22.99
CA GLN A 38 -11.29 13.68 21.69
C GLN A 38 -11.88 14.62 20.63
N THR A 39 -11.22 14.71 19.47
CA THR A 39 -11.80 15.33 18.27
C THR A 39 -12.52 14.22 17.49
N PRO A 40 -13.86 14.10 17.59
CA PRO A 40 -14.58 13.03 16.93
C PRO A 40 -14.50 13.20 15.41
N VAL A 41 -14.18 12.11 14.71
CA VAL A 41 -14.33 12.04 13.26
C VAL A 41 -15.81 11.91 12.95
N SER A 42 -16.32 12.65 11.95
CA SER A 42 -17.72 12.53 11.55
C SER A 42 -17.99 11.13 10.97
N TYR A 43 -19.18 10.58 11.23
CA TYR A 43 -19.59 9.28 10.69
C TYR A 43 -19.53 9.26 9.15
N GLY A 44 -19.89 10.36 8.49
CA GLY A 44 -19.78 10.52 7.05
C GLY A 44 -18.32 10.49 6.55
N SER A 45 -17.39 11.12 7.28
CA SER A 45 -15.96 11.06 6.96
C SER A 45 -15.44 9.63 7.09
N PHE A 46 -15.82 8.91 8.15
CA PHE A 46 -15.43 7.51 8.36
C PHE A 46 -15.87 6.60 7.22
N LEU A 47 -17.12 6.69 6.77
CA LEU A 47 -17.64 5.91 5.63
C LEU A 47 -16.93 6.23 4.31
N ASN A 48 -16.64 7.52 4.09
CA ASN A 48 -16.02 7.98 2.85
C ASN A 48 -14.51 7.69 2.81
N GLU A 49 -13.81 7.61 3.93
CA GLU A 49 -12.38 7.30 3.94
C GLU A 49 -12.09 5.82 3.70
N GLY A 50 -12.99 4.91 4.09
CA GLY A 50 -12.88 3.48 3.76
C GLY A 50 -13.06 3.18 2.26
N SER A 51 -13.64 4.10 1.49
CA SER A 51 -13.97 3.95 0.07
C SER A 51 -13.14 4.83 -0.87
N LYS A 52 -12.37 5.79 -0.34
CA LYS A 52 -11.47 6.62 -1.16
C LYS A 52 -10.26 5.81 -1.61
N HIS A 53 -10.30 5.37 -2.86
CA HIS A 53 -9.14 4.86 -3.58
C HIS A 53 -8.12 5.99 -3.82
N ASN A 54 -7.31 6.31 -2.82
CA ASN A 54 -6.13 7.15 -2.96
C ASN A 54 -5.02 6.36 -3.65
N ILE A 55 -5.24 6.01 -4.92
CA ILE A 55 -4.20 5.40 -5.76
C ILE A 55 -3.14 6.47 -5.99
N ARG A 56 -1.95 6.29 -5.41
CA ARG A 56 -0.84 7.20 -5.65
C ARG A 56 -0.37 7.02 -7.09
N ALA A 57 0.14 8.07 -7.72
CA ALA A 57 0.73 7.97 -9.06
C ALA A 57 1.85 6.91 -9.14
N ARG A 58 2.54 6.69 -8.02
CA ARG A 58 3.51 5.60 -7.84
C ARG A 58 2.86 4.22 -7.92
N ASP A 59 1.68 4.04 -7.33
CA ASP A 59 0.97 2.76 -7.31
C ASP A 59 0.51 2.39 -8.72
N MET A 60 0.13 3.38 -9.54
CA MET A 60 -0.18 3.16 -10.95
C MET A 60 1.04 2.62 -11.71
N LEU A 61 2.20 3.28 -11.58
CA LEU A 61 3.44 2.79 -12.20
C LEU A 61 3.80 1.38 -11.70
N PHE A 62 3.63 1.13 -10.40
CA PHE A 62 3.93 -0.16 -9.79
C PHE A 62 3.07 -1.29 -10.36
N VAL A 63 1.75 -1.09 -10.44
CA VAL A 63 0.81 -2.05 -11.02
C VAL A 63 1.11 -2.29 -12.50
N SER A 64 1.44 -1.24 -13.26
CA SER A 64 1.84 -1.37 -14.66
C SER A 64 3.10 -2.22 -14.83
N LEU A 65 4.11 -2.02 -13.96
CA LEU A 65 5.35 -2.81 -14.00
C LEU A 65 5.12 -4.28 -13.61
N LEU A 66 4.29 -4.55 -12.59
CA LEU A 66 3.98 -5.93 -12.18
C LEU A 66 3.24 -6.73 -13.26
N SER A 67 2.55 -6.06 -14.18
CA SER A 67 1.91 -6.71 -15.33
C SER A 67 2.91 -7.29 -16.33
N VAL A 68 4.19 -6.89 -16.25
CA VAL A 68 5.24 -7.39 -17.15
C VAL A 68 5.72 -8.77 -16.71
N LYS A 69 5.34 -9.80 -17.49
CA LYS A 69 5.76 -11.19 -17.23
C LYS A 69 7.28 -11.32 -17.12
N GLY A 70 7.72 -11.75 -15.94
CA GLY A 70 9.13 -12.00 -15.60
C GLY A 70 9.81 -10.86 -14.85
N LEU A 71 9.19 -9.68 -14.74
CA LEU A 71 9.71 -8.61 -13.89
C LEU A 71 9.38 -8.92 -12.42
N SER A 72 10.41 -9.01 -11.58
CA SER A 72 10.20 -9.30 -10.16
C SER A 72 9.65 -8.07 -9.41
N LYS A 73 8.91 -8.31 -8.33
CA LYS A 73 8.44 -7.25 -7.41
C LYS A 73 9.59 -6.36 -6.92
N VAL A 74 10.76 -6.93 -6.67
CA VAL A 74 11.95 -6.21 -6.20
C VAL A 74 12.42 -5.18 -7.23
N PHE A 75 12.48 -5.56 -8.51
CA PHE A 75 12.80 -4.63 -9.58
C PHE A 75 11.70 -3.58 -9.78
N ALA A 76 10.42 -3.98 -9.72
CA ALA A 76 9.30 -3.05 -9.85
C ALA A 76 9.33 -1.96 -8.76
N ILE A 77 9.61 -2.32 -7.50
CA ILE A 77 9.76 -1.35 -6.40
C ILE A 77 10.91 -0.38 -6.70
N ALA A 78 12.08 -0.89 -7.06
CA ALA A 78 13.27 -0.07 -7.32
C ALA A 78 13.07 0.88 -8.52
N LEU A 79 12.36 0.44 -9.57
CA LEU A 79 11.99 1.29 -10.71
C LEU A 79 10.97 2.35 -10.31
N CYS A 80 10.00 2.00 -9.47
CA CYS A 80 9.07 2.98 -8.90
C CYS A 80 9.78 4.02 -8.03
N ASP A 81 10.81 3.65 -7.27
CA ASP A 81 11.59 4.62 -6.49
C ASP A 81 12.38 5.56 -7.41
N LYS A 82 12.96 5.02 -8.49
CA LYS A 82 13.75 5.82 -9.45
C LYS A 82 12.90 6.82 -10.24
N TYR A 83 11.75 6.38 -10.77
CA TYR A 83 10.96 7.19 -11.71
C TYR A 83 9.73 7.82 -11.07
N GLN A 84 9.27 7.32 -9.92
CA GLN A 84 8.15 7.82 -9.11
C GLN A 84 6.76 7.75 -9.76
N THR A 85 6.63 8.16 -11.02
CA THR A 85 5.34 8.23 -11.74
C THR A 85 5.48 7.66 -13.15
N LEU A 86 4.34 7.27 -13.73
CA LEU A 86 4.28 6.78 -15.10
C LEU A 86 4.69 7.86 -16.12
N SER A 87 4.33 9.13 -15.88
CA SER A 87 4.71 10.25 -16.74
C SER A 87 6.22 10.43 -16.81
N ASN A 88 6.89 10.46 -15.66
CA ASN A 88 8.35 10.56 -15.59
C ASN A 88 9.02 9.37 -16.27
N PHE A 89 8.48 8.16 -16.07
CA PHE A 89 8.99 6.96 -16.74
C PHE A 89 8.93 7.11 -18.26
N ARG A 90 7.79 7.57 -18.81
CA ARG A 90 7.60 7.81 -20.24
C ARG A 90 8.49 8.91 -20.80
N GLU A 91 8.74 9.97 -20.04
CA GLU A 91 9.69 11.00 -20.47
C GLU A 91 11.09 10.43 -20.63
N GLN A 92 11.53 9.61 -19.68
CA GLN A 92 12.84 8.95 -19.75
C GLN A 92 12.93 7.95 -20.92
N MET A 93 11.82 7.29 -21.29
CA MET A 93 11.77 6.39 -22.45
C MET A 93 12.09 7.08 -23.79
N LYS A 94 11.94 8.41 -23.89
CA LYS A 94 12.30 9.15 -25.11
C LYS A 94 13.82 9.20 -25.33
N SER A 95 14.61 8.96 -24.29
CA SER A 95 16.06 8.88 -24.43
C SER A 95 16.48 7.59 -25.15
N PRO A 96 17.35 7.66 -26.17
CA PRO A 96 17.83 6.48 -26.89
C PRO A 96 18.61 5.51 -26.00
N GLU A 97 19.16 5.99 -24.88
CA GLU A 97 19.95 5.21 -23.92
C GLU A 97 19.08 4.48 -22.89
N PHE A 98 17.79 4.85 -22.80
CA PHE A 98 16.89 4.37 -21.75
C PHE A 98 16.82 2.85 -21.69
N LYS A 99 16.64 2.20 -22.84
CA LYS A 99 16.51 0.74 -22.91
C LYS A 99 17.77 0.04 -22.42
N ASN A 100 18.94 0.53 -22.81
CA ASN A 100 20.22 -0.03 -22.38
C ASN A 100 20.45 0.19 -20.87
N GLY A 101 20.06 1.37 -20.37
CA GLY A 101 20.07 1.68 -18.94
C GLY A 101 19.09 0.82 -18.13
N LEU A 102 17.92 0.49 -18.70
CA LEU A 102 16.93 -0.38 -18.06
C LEU A 102 17.40 -1.84 -18.04
N ALA A 103 17.96 -2.34 -19.15
CA ALA A 103 18.47 -3.71 -19.24
C ALA A 103 19.65 -3.96 -18.28
N SER A 104 20.51 -2.96 -18.11
CA SER A 104 21.65 -3.01 -17.18
C SER A 104 21.29 -2.66 -15.73
N PHE A 105 20.04 -2.28 -15.45
CA PHE A 105 19.59 -1.89 -14.12
C PHE A 105 19.75 -3.04 -13.12
N ARG A 106 20.47 -2.78 -12.01
CA ARG A 106 20.83 -3.78 -11.01
C ARG A 106 20.09 -3.58 -9.69
N VAL A 107 19.60 -4.70 -9.15
CA VAL A 107 19.08 -4.78 -7.78
C VAL A 107 19.56 -6.10 -7.18
N ASN A 108 20.18 -6.06 -6.01
CA ASN A 108 20.69 -7.24 -5.29
C ASN A 108 21.54 -8.19 -6.18
N ASN A 109 22.53 -7.62 -6.89
CA ASN A 109 23.42 -8.31 -7.83
C ASN A 109 22.75 -9.00 -9.03
N LYS A 110 21.44 -8.79 -9.25
CA LYS A 110 20.73 -9.24 -10.44
C LYS A 110 20.48 -8.07 -11.37
N VAL A 111 20.46 -8.34 -12.68
CA VAL A 111 20.09 -7.36 -13.72
C VAL A 111 18.69 -7.64 -14.25
N VAL A 112 18.02 -6.62 -14.77
CA VAL A 112 16.73 -6.78 -15.47
C VAL A 112 16.90 -7.59 -16.76
N GLY A 113 17.93 -7.28 -17.55
CA GLY A 113 18.22 -7.95 -18.82
C GLY A 113 17.37 -7.48 -20.01
N ASP A 114 17.91 -7.61 -21.22
CA ASP A 114 17.32 -7.05 -22.45
C ASP A 114 15.91 -7.54 -22.75
N LYS A 115 15.66 -8.84 -22.52
CA LYS A 115 14.34 -9.44 -22.81
C LYS A 115 13.24 -8.79 -21.97
N ILE A 116 13.51 -8.52 -20.70
CA ILE A 116 12.54 -7.90 -19.80
C ILE A 116 12.45 -6.40 -20.10
N ALA A 117 13.59 -5.72 -20.32
CA ALA A 117 13.60 -4.31 -20.69
C ALA A 117 12.79 -4.03 -21.96
N ASN A 118 12.88 -4.88 -22.99
CA ASN A 118 12.06 -4.79 -24.19
C ASN A 118 10.55 -4.90 -23.90
N ARG A 119 10.15 -5.82 -23.01
CA ARG A 119 8.74 -5.99 -22.64
C ARG A 119 8.21 -4.80 -21.84
N VAL A 120 9.03 -4.25 -20.95
CA VAL A 120 8.68 -3.05 -20.18
C VAL A 120 8.48 -1.86 -21.11
N VAL A 121 9.41 -1.65 -22.06
CA VAL A 121 9.29 -0.57 -23.06
C VAL A 121 8.04 -0.78 -23.91
N LEU A 122 7.81 -1.98 -24.44
CA LEU A 122 6.64 -2.28 -25.29
C LEU A 122 5.30 -2.05 -24.59
N LEU A 123 5.22 -2.32 -23.29
CA LEU A 123 3.97 -2.19 -22.53
C LEU A 123 3.67 -0.75 -22.11
N LEU A 124 4.70 0.12 -22.02
CA LEU A 124 4.58 1.47 -21.47
C LEU A 124 4.79 2.58 -22.51
N SER A 125 5.28 2.24 -23.71
CA SER A 125 5.31 3.09 -24.90
C SER A 125 3.91 3.33 -25.43
#